data_AF-A0A9R1C8A7-F1
#
_entry.id   AF-A0A9R1C8A7-F1
#
_cell.length_a   1.000
_cell.length_b   1.000
_cell.length_c   1.000
_cell.angle_alpha   90.00
_cell.angle_beta   90.00
_cell.angle_gamma   90.00
#
_symmetry.space_group_name_H-M   'P 1'
#
loop_
_entity.id
_entity.type
_entity.pdbx_description
1 polymer ?
#
loop_
_entity_poly.entity_id
_entity_poly.type
_entity_poly.pdbx_seq_one_letter_code
_entity_poly.pdbx_strand_id
1 'polypeptide(L)'
;MHQNVERFLAPHESYYDEALKEIKSGYKSGHWIWWIFPQMRGLGFSPLSQKYGIESLYEAHAYFEHPILKKRLMEITHTLLTDAYDVNTDIEEILGPVDAMKVKSCMTLFDVVSPHDIFEDTLSSFYNGERDQRTLKMIAKDKEYFESNPFEKYGIKINPRTFFESNVAESDEMTLDRRAATLIEMYTKGENLNDLVCWYLVNKRDIFSNYRTEGIISSWGSLCRNIINDCFDEAVKNNDEPSQQKLKDCYKANKLDDIYHYTNPQDVADILMNEIDFLRTTKPFNDYISDLIYNTSLIKKPWQY
;
A
#
# COMPACT_ATOMS: atom_id res chain seq x y z
N MET A 1 0.93 7.23 -1.08
CA MET A 1 0.98 6.30 0.07
C MET A 1 2.31 5.60 -0.02
N HIS A 2 3.18 5.66 0.99
CA HIS A 2 4.40 4.83 1.04
C HIS A 2 4.39 4.08 2.37
N GLN A 3 5.07 2.93 2.44
CA GLN A 3 5.23 2.12 3.67
C GLN A 3 6.14 2.77 4.72
N ASN A 4 6.11 4.10 4.89
CA ASN A 4 7.12 4.88 5.64
C ASN A 4 7.02 4.68 7.18
N VAL A 5 7.07 3.45 7.66
CA VAL A 5 6.87 3.10 9.07
C VAL A 5 8.16 3.26 9.90
N GLU A 6 9.31 3.47 9.24
CA GLU A 6 10.61 3.64 9.88
C GLU A 6 10.62 4.85 10.83
N ARG A 7 9.79 5.87 10.55
CA ARG A 7 9.66 7.05 11.43
C ARG A 7 9.21 6.69 12.84
N PHE A 8 8.54 5.55 13.05
CA PHE A 8 8.13 5.09 14.37
C PHE A 8 9.28 4.45 15.16
N LEU A 9 10.33 3.94 14.51
CA LEU A 9 11.35 3.12 15.15
C LEU A 9 12.17 3.88 16.20
N ALA A 10 12.68 5.07 15.85
CA ALA A 10 13.49 5.85 16.79
C ALA A 10 12.71 6.27 18.06
N PRO A 11 11.46 6.76 17.97
CA PRO A 11 10.63 6.99 19.15
C PRO A 11 10.34 5.71 19.95
N HIS A 12 10.08 4.57 19.29
CA HIS A 12 9.92 3.31 20.01
C HIS A 12 11.21 2.88 20.72
N GLU A 13 12.38 3.08 20.14
CA GLU A 13 13.65 2.79 20.81
C GLU A 13 13.86 3.65 22.07
N SER A 14 13.48 4.93 22.02
CA SER A 14 13.68 5.85 23.14
C SER A 14 12.62 5.75 24.24
N TYR A 15 11.37 5.45 23.91
CA TYR A 15 10.23 5.62 24.82
C TYR A 15 9.41 4.35 25.10
N TYR A 16 9.65 3.24 24.40
CA TYR A 16 8.81 2.05 24.55
C TYR A 16 8.88 1.45 25.96
N ASP A 17 10.07 1.34 26.54
CA ASP A 17 10.23 0.74 27.86
C ASP A 17 9.58 1.59 28.96
N GLU A 18 9.64 2.92 28.82
CA GLU A 18 8.92 3.86 29.69
C GLU A 18 7.41 3.72 29.53
N ALA A 19 6.91 3.74 28.29
CA ALA A 19 5.49 3.56 28.01
C ALA A 19 4.95 2.25 28.58
N LEU A 20 5.67 1.14 28.39
CA LEU A 20 5.30 -0.17 28.90
C LEU A 20 5.29 -0.18 30.44
N LYS A 21 6.27 0.46 31.10
CA LYS A 21 6.30 0.59 32.55
C LYS A 21 5.13 1.42 33.08
N GLU A 22 4.80 2.52 32.42
CA GLU A 22 3.66 3.36 32.79
C GLU A 22 2.34 2.60 32.65
N ILE A 23 2.12 1.92 31.52
CA ILE A 23 0.94 1.07 31.30
C ILE A 23 0.83 -0.05 32.34
N LYS A 24 1.95 -0.66 32.78
CA LYS A 24 1.95 -1.65 33.88
C LYS A 24 1.56 -1.06 35.23
N SER A 25 1.77 0.23 35.43
CA SER A 25 1.69 0.88 36.74
C SER A 25 0.36 1.53 37.08
N GLY A 26 -0.58 1.64 36.15
CA GLY A 26 -1.82 2.38 36.40
C GLY A 26 -1.91 3.76 35.82
N TYR A 27 -0.81 4.30 35.32
CA TYR A 27 -0.76 5.72 35.16
C TYR A 27 0.23 6.13 34.10
N LYS A 28 -0.33 6.64 32.99
CA LYS A 28 0.43 7.31 31.96
C LYS A 28 0.81 8.71 32.41
N SER A 29 2.10 9.01 32.35
CA SER A 29 2.65 10.35 32.67
C SER A 29 3.48 10.95 31.54
N GLY A 30 4.04 10.10 30.67
CA GLY A 30 4.93 10.50 29.58
C GLY A 30 4.22 10.95 28.29
N HIS A 31 5.02 11.44 27.35
CA HIS A 31 4.57 11.99 26.07
C HIS A 31 4.84 11.04 24.89
N TRP A 32 4.29 9.83 24.91
CA TRP A 32 4.61 8.78 23.93
C TRP A 32 3.43 8.28 23.09
N ILE A 33 2.21 8.77 23.35
CA ILE A 33 0.97 8.20 22.81
C ILE A 33 0.95 8.08 21.28
N TRP A 34 1.52 9.06 20.57
CA TRP A 34 1.40 9.17 19.11
C TRP A 34 2.11 8.07 18.33
N TRP A 35 3.22 7.54 18.85
CA TRP A 35 3.99 6.50 18.17
C TRP A 35 3.76 5.12 18.75
N ILE A 36 3.36 5.01 20.02
CA ILE A 36 3.06 3.73 20.68
C ILE A 36 1.66 3.21 20.33
N PHE A 37 0.65 4.10 20.33
CA PHE A 37 -0.72 3.81 19.90
C PHE A 37 -1.10 4.75 18.75
N PRO A 38 -0.54 4.55 17.54
CA PRO A 38 -0.76 5.45 16.42
C PRO A 38 -2.22 5.37 15.94
N GLN A 39 -2.72 6.50 15.44
CA GLN A 39 -4.07 6.63 14.88
C GLN A 39 -3.99 7.25 13.47
N MET A 40 -5.10 7.26 12.72
CA MET A 40 -5.15 7.88 11.41
C MET A 40 -4.75 9.37 11.45
N ARG A 41 -3.90 9.79 10.51
CA ARG A 41 -3.49 11.18 10.31
C ARG A 41 -4.71 12.02 9.95
N GLY A 42 -4.88 13.13 10.67
CA GLY A 42 -6.07 14.00 10.53
C GLY A 42 -7.07 13.86 11.68
N LEU A 43 -6.98 12.82 12.52
CA LEU A 43 -7.78 12.76 13.75
C LEU A 43 -7.29 13.76 14.82
N GLY A 44 -5.98 13.94 14.93
CA GLY A 44 -5.35 14.91 15.83
C GLY A 44 -4.74 16.10 15.08
N PHE A 45 -4.81 17.28 15.69
CA PHE A 45 -4.31 18.53 15.09
C PHE A 45 -2.88 18.91 15.52
N SER A 46 -2.30 18.22 16.51
CA SER A 46 -0.95 18.55 16.98
C SER A 46 0.11 18.19 15.93
N PRO A 47 1.26 18.88 15.88
CA PRO A 47 2.36 18.53 14.98
C PRO A 47 2.80 17.07 15.10
N LEU A 48 2.79 16.51 16.32
CA LEU A 48 3.10 15.10 16.57
C LEU A 48 2.01 14.16 16.05
N SER A 49 0.72 14.54 16.14
CA SER A 49 -0.38 13.77 15.56
C SER A 49 -0.33 13.76 14.02
N GLN A 50 0.18 14.83 13.41
CA GLN A 50 0.41 14.88 11.97
C GLN A 50 1.63 14.03 11.59
N LYS A 51 2.76 14.22 12.28
CA LYS A 51 4.00 13.49 12.00
C LYS A 51 3.87 11.97 12.18
N TYR A 52 3.23 11.51 13.26
CA TYR A 52 3.11 10.09 13.59
C TYR A 52 1.73 9.51 13.30
N GLY A 53 0.83 10.27 12.68
CA GLY A 53 -0.43 9.71 12.19
C GLY A 53 -0.19 8.76 11.01
N ILE A 54 -0.96 7.67 10.97
CA ILE A 54 -1.00 6.71 9.85
C ILE A 54 -1.78 7.32 8.68
N GLU A 55 -1.21 7.30 7.48
CA GLU A 55 -1.72 7.96 6.28
C GLU A 55 -2.83 7.20 5.58
N SER A 56 -2.80 5.87 5.67
CA SER A 56 -3.65 4.98 4.88
C SER A 56 -3.78 3.62 5.57
N LEU A 57 -4.77 2.84 5.16
CA LEU A 57 -4.89 1.46 5.64
C LEU A 57 -3.70 0.60 5.20
N TYR A 58 -3.13 0.87 4.03
CA TYR A 58 -1.90 0.21 3.57
C TYR A 58 -0.73 0.42 4.54
N GLU A 59 -0.54 1.65 5.01
CA GLU A 59 0.48 1.95 6.01
C GLU A 59 0.17 1.29 7.36
N ALA A 60 -1.10 1.16 7.74
CA ALA A 60 -1.48 0.40 8.94
C ALA A 60 -1.08 -1.08 8.83
N HIS A 61 -1.33 -1.71 7.66
CA HIS A 61 -0.83 -3.06 7.39
C HIS A 61 0.71 -3.12 7.44
N ALA A 62 1.40 -2.16 6.83
CA ALA A 62 2.86 -2.08 6.90
C ALA A 62 3.36 -1.93 8.36
N TYR A 63 2.71 -1.12 9.18
CA TYR A 63 3.06 -0.97 10.60
C TYR A 63 2.92 -2.32 11.32
N PHE A 64 1.82 -3.04 11.04
CA PHE A 64 1.52 -4.32 11.67
C PHE A 64 2.31 -5.51 11.11
N GLU A 65 2.90 -5.39 9.92
CA GLU A 65 3.83 -6.40 9.39
C GLU A 65 5.28 -6.16 9.82
N HIS A 66 5.62 -4.94 10.24
CA HIS A 66 6.98 -4.62 10.67
C HIS A 66 7.32 -5.35 11.98
N PRO A 67 8.39 -6.18 12.05
CA PRO A 67 8.64 -7.09 13.17
C PRO A 67 8.70 -6.43 14.54
N ILE A 68 9.35 -5.26 14.63
CA ILE A 68 9.50 -4.52 15.89
C ILE A 68 8.20 -3.83 16.30
N LEU A 69 7.52 -3.18 15.35
CA LEU A 69 6.35 -2.34 15.63
C LEU A 69 5.16 -3.22 15.99
N LYS A 70 4.93 -4.30 15.23
CA LYS A 70 3.95 -5.34 15.55
C LYS A 70 4.16 -5.88 16.96
N LYS A 71 5.36 -6.38 17.24
CA LYS A 71 5.68 -7.00 18.54
C LYS A 71 5.38 -6.02 19.68
N ARG A 72 5.83 -4.77 19.54
CA ARG A 72 5.68 -3.73 20.56
C ARG A 72 4.22 -3.33 20.77
N LEU A 73 3.46 -3.13 19.70
CA LEU A 73 2.03 -2.81 19.77
C LEU A 73 1.25 -3.96 20.42
N MET A 74 1.51 -5.21 20.04
CA MET A 74 0.88 -6.38 20.63
C MET A 74 1.20 -6.50 22.13
N GLU A 75 2.47 -6.36 22.51
CA GLU A 75 2.92 -6.48 23.90
C GLU A 75 2.30 -5.41 24.80
N ILE A 76 2.29 -4.15 24.36
CA ILE A 76 1.73 -3.07 25.20
C ILE A 76 0.19 -3.11 25.23
N THR A 77 -0.46 -3.53 24.15
CA THR A 77 -1.92 -3.75 24.14
C THR A 77 -2.31 -4.89 25.07
N HIS A 78 -1.53 -5.98 25.06
CA HIS A 78 -1.71 -7.08 26.01
C HIS A 78 -1.55 -6.61 27.45
N THR A 79 -0.47 -5.89 27.74
CA THR A 79 -0.21 -5.34 29.07
C THR A 79 -1.35 -4.43 29.55
N LEU A 80 -1.88 -3.57 28.66
CA LEU A 80 -3.03 -2.71 28.96
C LEU A 80 -4.29 -3.53 29.30
N LEU A 81 -4.52 -4.63 28.58
CA LEU A 81 -5.70 -5.49 28.75
C LEU A 81 -5.63 -6.42 29.95
N THR A 82 -4.48 -7.03 30.24
CA THR A 82 -4.36 -8.16 31.18
C THR A 82 -3.62 -7.84 32.46
N ASP A 83 -2.51 -7.12 32.37
CA ASP A 83 -1.51 -7.11 33.43
C ASP A 83 -1.76 -6.01 34.46
N ALA A 84 -2.57 -5.04 34.07
CA ALA A 84 -2.51 -3.76 34.72
C ALA A 84 -3.72 -3.49 35.63
N TYR A 85 -4.91 -4.07 35.38
CA TYR A 85 -6.14 -3.61 36.05
C TYR A 85 -7.21 -4.67 36.36
N ASP A 86 -8.03 -4.34 37.37
CA ASP A 86 -9.29 -5.02 37.63
C ASP A 86 -10.27 -4.77 36.47
N VAL A 87 -11.20 -5.69 36.25
CA VAL A 87 -12.16 -5.71 35.12
C VAL A 87 -13.02 -4.41 35.02
N ASN A 88 -13.00 -3.55 36.04
CA ASN A 88 -13.81 -2.33 36.12
C ASN A 88 -13.02 -1.02 36.08
N THR A 89 -11.70 -1.04 35.87
CA THR A 89 -10.93 0.22 35.79
C THR A 89 -11.27 0.98 34.51
N ASP A 90 -11.62 2.26 34.66
CA ASP A 90 -11.86 3.15 33.53
C ASP A 90 -10.52 3.47 32.84
N ILE A 91 -10.47 3.33 31.52
CA ILE A 91 -9.28 3.63 30.73
C ILE A 91 -8.85 5.09 30.82
N GLU A 92 -9.77 6.00 31.14
CA GLU A 92 -9.45 7.41 31.38
C GLU A 92 -8.66 7.62 32.68
N GLU A 93 -8.78 6.73 33.68
CA GLU A 93 -7.94 6.80 34.89
C GLU A 93 -6.48 6.45 34.59
N ILE A 94 -6.24 5.63 33.56
CA ILE A 94 -4.92 5.17 33.17
C ILE A 94 -4.26 6.16 32.21
N LEU A 95 -4.99 6.58 31.18
CA LEU A 95 -4.45 7.33 30.05
C LEU A 95 -4.81 8.82 30.10
N GLY A 96 -5.84 9.20 30.86
CA GLY A 96 -6.53 10.46 30.68
C GLY A 96 -7.47 10.45 29.47
N PRO A 97 -8.45 11.37 29.42
CA PRO A 97 -9.54 11.33 28.44
C PRO A 97 -9.07 11.44 26.99
N VAL A 98 -8.09 12.30 26.71
CA VAL A 98 -7.60 12.54 25.35
C VAL A 98 -6.85 11.31 24.81
N ASP A 99 -6.01 10.68 25.62
CA ASP A 99 -5.21 9.54 25.17
C ASP A 99 -6.03 8.25 25.17
N ALA A 100 -7.04 8.13 26.05
CA ALA A 100 -8.05 7.09 25.95
C ALA A 100 -8.79 7.14 24.59
N MET A 101 -9.15 8.33 24.09
CA MET A 101 -9.71 8.44 22.73
C MET A 101 -8.72 8.00 21.64
N LYS A 102 -7.43 8.32 21.79
CA LYS A 102 -6.39 7.91 20.83
C LYS A 102 -6.21 6.40 20.79
N VAL A 103 -6.23 5.76 21.95
CA VAL A 103 -6.20 4.30 22.04
C VAL A 103 -7.44 3.70 21.40
N LYS A 104 -8.65 4.23 21.61
CA LYS A 104 -9.86 3.77 20.90
C LYS A 104 -9.68 3.81 19.38
N SER A 105 -9.16 4.93 18.86
CA SER A 105 -8.88 5.08 17.42
C SER A 105 -7.81 4.10 16.92
N CYS A 106 -6.76 3.87 17.72
CA CYS A 106 -5.69 2.93 17.41
C CYS A 106 -6.21 1.48 17.35
N MET A 107 -6.90 1.03 18.42
CA MET A 107 -7.49 -0.30 18.48
C MET A 107 -8.48 -0.52 17.34
N THR A 108 -9.30 0.50 17.01
CA THR A 108 -10.22 0.43 15.85
C THR A 108 -9.48 0.26 14.52
N LEU A 109 -8.36 0.94 14.34
CA LEU A 109 -7.56 0.83 13.11
C LEU A 109 -6.96 -0.56 12.98
N PHE A 110 -6.34 -1.08 14.05
CA PHE A 110 -5.67 -2.37 14.00
C PHE A 110 -6.61 -3.56 14.13
N ASP A 111 -7.83 -3.39 14.63
CA ASP A 111 -8.90 -4.38 14.51
C ASP A 111 -9.32 -4.62 13.05
N VAL A 112 -9.23 -3.60 12.19
CA VAL A 112 -9.43 -3.80 10.74
C VAL A 112 -8.25 -4.53 10.10
N VAL A 113 -7.02 -4.30 10.57
CA VAL A 113 -5.80 -4.91 10.04
C VAL A 113 -5.61 -6.36 10.50
N SER A 114 -5.96 -6.65 11.75
CA SER A 114 -5.90 -7.98 12.38
C SER A 114 -7.23 -8.25 13.09
N PRO A 115 -8.30 -8.63 12.35
CA PRO A 115 -9.60 -8.94 12.94
C PRO A 115 -9.52 -10.16 13.87
N HIS A 116 -10.37 -10.19 14.89
CA HIS A 116 -10.43 -11.27 15.89
C HIS A 116 -9.12 -11.48 16.67
N ASP A 117 -8.45 -10.37 16.94
CA ASP A 117 -7.21 -10.30 17.69
C ASP A 117 -7.40 -9.40 18.93
N ILE A 118 -6.34 -9.18 19.69
CA ILE A 118 -6.36 -8.47 20.97
C ILE A 118 -6.94 -7.04 20.92
N PHE A 119 -6.97 -6.44 19.73
CA PHE A 119 -7.58 -5.13 19.50
C PHE A 119 -9.10 -5.16 19.71
N GLU A 120 -9.78 -6.21 19.26
CA GLU A 120 -11.22 -6.43 19.48
C GLU A 120 -11.53 -6.63 20.96
N ASP A 121 -10.70 -7.43 21.66
CA ASP A 121 -10.84 -7.66 23.10
C ASP A 121 -10.64 -6.36 23.90
N THR A 122 -9.66 -5.54 23.50
CA THR A 122 -9.39 -4.24 24.13
C THR A 122 -10.56 -3.27 23.92
N LEU A 123 -11.16 -3.24 22.72
CA LEU A 123 -12.38 -2.48 22.44
C LEU A 123 -13.56 -2.97 23.29
N SER A 124 -13.70 -4.28 23.44
CA SER A 124 -14.76 -4.90 24.23
C SER A 124 -14.64 -4.56 25.71
N SER A 125 -13.42 -4.62 26.27
CA SER A 125 -13.15 -4.40 27.69
C SER A 125 -13.26 -2.94 28.10
N PHE A 126 -12.64 -2.02 27.35
CA PHE A 126 -12.53 -0.61 27.76
C PHE A 126 -13.53 0.33 27.08
N TYR A 127 -14.17 -0.11 25.99
CA TYR A 127 -15.01 0.76 25.17
C TYR A 127 -16.36 0.14 24.82
N ASN A 128 -16.83 -0.85 25.59
CA ASN A 128 -18.11 -1.55 25.37
C ASN A 128 -18.26 -2.15 23.96
N GLY A 129 -17.15 -2.52 23.33
CA GLY A 129 -17.09 -3.05 21.96
C GLY A 129 -17.27 -1.97 20.87
N GLU A 130 -17.37 -0.69 21.25
CA GLU A 130 -17.55 0.38 20.30
C GLU A 130 -16.25 0.74 19.59
N ARG A 131 -16.33 0.83 18.26
CA ARG A 131 -15.25 1.31 17.39
C ARG A 131 -15.33 2.83 17.18
N ASP A 132 -14.18 3.47 17.01
CA ASP A 132 -14.09 4.88 16.63
C ASP A 132 -14.61 5.09 15.20
N GLN A 133 -15.79 5.69 15.09
CA GLN A 133 -16.48 5.90 13.81
C GLN A 133 -15.71 6.81 12.86
N ARG A 134 -14.88 7.72 13.39
CA ARG A 134 -14.05 8.58 12.53
C ARG A 134 -12.95 7.78 11.86
N THR A 135 -12.23 6.93 12.62
CA THR A 135 -11.27 5.98 12.04
C THR A 135 -11.92 5.14 10.94
N LEU A 136 -13.06 4.49 11.22
CA LEU A 136 -13.75 3.64 10.23
C LEU A 136 -14.12 4.41 8.96
N LYS A 137 -14.66 5.63 9.10
CA LYS A 137 -15.02 6.47 7.95
C LYS A 137 -13.80 6.84 7.10
N MET A 138 -12.65 7.09 7.72
CA MET A 138 -11.42 7.49 7.01
C MET A 138 -10.83 6.33 6.20
N ILE A 139 -10.96 5.09 6.66
CA ILE A 139 -10.40 3.90 5.99
C ILE A 139 -11.42 3.11 5.17
N ALA A 140 -12.69 3.52 5.13
CA ALA A 140 -13.77 2.74 4.52
C ALA A 140 -13.50 2.35 3.07
N LYS A 141 -12.99 3.30 2.26
CA LYS A 141 -12.67 3.05 0.84
C LYS A 141 -11.50 2.08 0.68
N ASP A 142 -10.42 2.28 1.44
CA ASP A 142 -9.26 1.40 1.40
C ASP A 142 -9.63 -0.02 1.84
N LYS A 143 -10.45 -0.14 2.90
CA LYS A 143 -10.94 -1.41 3.42
C LYS A 143 -11.76 -2.16 2.36
N GLU A 144 -12.74 -1.48 1.75
CA GLU A 144 -13.53 -2.05 0.66
C GLU A 144 -12.64 -2.53 -0.50
N TYR A 145 -11.62 -1.74 -0.84
CA TYR A 145 -10.69 -2.10 -1.91
C TYR A 145 -9.84 -3.33 -1.57
N PHE A 146 -9.26 -3.40 -0.37
CA PHE A 146 -8.44 -4.55 0.05
C PHE A 146 -9.25 -5.84 0.27
N GLU A 147 -10.54 -5.73 0.61
CA GLU A 147 -11.45 -6.87 0.69
C GLU A 147 -12.02 -7.30 -0.68
N SER A 148 -11.79 -6.50 -1.73
CA SER A 148 -12.24 -6.80 -3.09
C SER A 148 -11.23 -7.61 -3.90
N ASN A 149 -11.64 -8.05 -5.11
CA ASN A 149 -10.75 -8.51 -6.17
C ASN A 149 -10.74 -7.47 -7.31
N PRO A 150 -9.73 -6.58 -7.38
CA PRO A 150 -9.62 -5.56 -8.41
C PRO A 150 -9.61 -6.13 -9.84
N PHE A 151 -9.10 -7.35 -10.04
CA PHE A 151 -9.04 -7.98 -11.36
C PHE A 151 -10.42 -8.50 -11.82
N GLU A 152 -11.22 -9.05 -10.91
CA GLU A 152 -12.59 -9.50 -11.21
C GLU A 152 -13.51 -8.35 -11.64
N LYS A 153 -13.32 -7.14 -11.09
CA LYS A 153 -14.02 -5.92 -11.52
C LYS A 153 -13.88 -5.64 -13.02
N TYR A 154 -12.77 -6.06 -13.63
CA TYR A 154 -12.50 -5.94 -15.06
C TYR A 154 -12.75 -7.25 -15.84
N GLY A 155 -13.33 -8.26 -15.19
CA GLY A 155 -13.61 -9.57 -15.76
C GLY A 155 -12.38 -10.47 -15.91
N ILE A 156 -11.25 -10.12 -15.27
CA ILE A 156 -9.99 -10.85 -15.39
C ILE A 156 -10.00 -12.00 -14.37
N LYS A 157 -10.01 -13.24 -14.87
CA LYS A 157 -10.08 -14.48 -14.06
C LYS A 157 -8.74 -15.23 -13.93
N ILE A 158 -7.63 -14.56 -14.23
CA ILE A 158 -6.29 -15.12 -14.14
C ILE A 158 -5.73 -14.83 -12.76
N ASN A 159 -4.85 -15.69 -12.25
CA ASN A 159 -4.12 -15.42 -11.02
C ASN A 159 -3.40 -14.05 -11.12
N PRO A 160 -3.73 -13.07 -10.25
CA PRO A 160 -3.17 -11.73 -10.29
C PRO A 160 -1.64 -11.68 -10.24
N ARG A 161 -0.99 -12.68 -9.63
CA ARG A 161 0.49 -12.79 -9.58
C ARG A 161 1.15 -12.66 -10.96
N THR A 162 0.46 -13.13 -12.01
CA THR A 162 0.85 -13.01 -13.43
C THR A 162 1.20 -11.59 -13.84
N PHE A 163 0.59 -10.58 -13.22
CA PHE A 163 0.80 -9.17 -13.56
C PHE A 163 1.87 -8.50 -12.71
N PHE A 164 2.24 -9.08 -11.57
CA PHE A 164 3.19 -8.49 -10.62
C PHE A 164 4.59 -9.10 -10.70
N GLU A 165 4.72 -10.38 -11.03
CA GLU A 165 6.01 -11.09 -10.99
C GLU A 165 6.38 -11.69 -12.35
N SER A 166 7.67 -11.79 -12.63
CA SER A 166 8.23 -12.49 -13.79
C SER A 166 8.91 -13.80 -13.35
N ASN A 167 9.05 -14.76 -14.26
CA ASN A 167 9.67 -16.07 -14.00
C ASN A 167 8.93 -16.91 -12.94
N VAL A 168 7.60 -16.80 -12.94
CA VAL A 168 6.70 -17.63 -12.14
C VAL A 168 5.76 -18.37 -13.09
N ALA A 169 5.31 -19.57 -12.69
CA ALA A 169 4.48 -20.42 -13.54
C ALA A 169 3.24 -19.68 -14.09
N GLU A 170 2.66 -18.80 -13.29
CA GLU A 170 1.50 -18.00 -13.70
C GLU A 170 1.85 -16.97 -14.80
N SER A 171 3.08 -16.45 -14.79
CA SER A 171 3.57 -15.49 -15.80
C SER A 171 4.03 -16.15 -17.10
N ASP A 172 4.41 -17.44 -17.07
CA ASP A 172 4.95 -18.15 -18.23
C ASP A 172 3.92 -18.31 -19.36
N GLU A 173 2.63 -18.23 -19.02
CA GLU A 173 1.51 -18.29 -19.98
C GLU A 173 1.13 -16.92 -20.55
N MET A 174 1.80 -15.82 -20.15
CA MET A 174 1.46 -14.45 -20.53
C MET A 174 2.67 -13.64 -21.01
N THR A 175 2.61 -13.16 -22.26
CA THR A 175 3.64 -12.25 -22.80
C THR A 175 3.62 -10.90 -22.06
N LEU A 176 4.76 -10.21 -22.06
CA LEU A 176 4.87 -8.86 -21.48
C LEU A 176 3.87 -7.89 -22.11
N ASP A 177 3.67 -7.95 -23.43
CA ASP A 177 2.69 -7.11 -24.14
C ASP A 177 1.26 -7.30 -23.62
N ARG A 178 0.86 -8.55 -23.33
CA ARG A 178 -0.48 -8.84 -22.79
C ARG A 178 -0.63 -8.34 -21.35
N ARG A 179 0.44 -8.43 -20.56
CA ARG A 179 0.47 -7.87 -19.21
C ARG A 179 0.38 -6.35 -19.24
N ALA A 180 1.17 -5.70 -20.11
CA ALA A 180 1.12 -4.26 -20.36
C ALA A 180 -0.29 -3.84 -20.80
N ALA A 181 -0.84 -4.46 -21.84
CA ALA A 181 -2.18 -4.16 -22.34
C ALA A 181 -3.25 -4.26 -21.24
N THR A 182 -3.16 -5.28 -20.37
CA THR A 182 -4.12 -5.45 -19.27
C THR A 182 -3.99 -4.35 -18.22
N LEU A 183 -2.78 -4.04 -17.75
CA LEU A 183 -2.56 -2.98 -16.77
C LEU A 183 -2.93 -1.61 -17.32
N ILE A 184 -2.64 -1.35 -18.59
CA ILE A 184 -3.07 -0.14 -19.30
C ILE A 184 -4.60 -0.09 -19.37
N GLU A 185 -5.28 -1.16 -19.78
CA GLU A 185 -6.75 -1.19 -19.84
C GLU A 185 -7.37 -0.93 -18.45
N MET A 186 -6.82 -1.52 -17.38
CA MET A 186 -7.27 -1.26 -16.01
C MET A 186 -7.07 0.21 -15.63
N TYR A 187 -5.87 0.77 -15.85
CA TYR A 187 -5.57 2.17 -15.55
C TYR A 187 -6.47 3.14 -16.33
N THR A 188 -6.66 2.90 -17.63
CA THR A 188 -7.52 3.73 -18.48
C THR A 188 -9.00 3.69 -18.07
N LYS A 189 -9.45 2.61 -17.42
CA LYS A 189 -10.80 2.48 -16.84
C LYS A 189 -10.87 2.95 -15.38
N GLY A 190 -9.87 3.67 -14.90
CA GLY A 190 -9.88 4.34 -13.60
C GLY A 190 -9.35 3.48 -12.45
N GLU A 191 -8.67 2.37 -12.73
CA GLU A 191 -7.89 1.68 -11.70
C GLU A 191 -6.64 2.50 -11.37
N ASN A 192 -6.20 2.49 -10.12
CA ASN A 192 -4.92 3.12 -9.75
C ASN A 192 -3.86 2.02 -9.60
N LEU A 193 -2.76 2.12 -10.34
CA LEU A 193 -1.74 1.06 -10.33
C LEU A 193 -0.95 0.98 -9.01
N ASN A 194 -0.85 2.09 -8.25
CA ASN A 194 -0.33 2.03 -6.88
C ASN A 194 -1.25 1.27 -5.95
N ASP A 195 -2.55 1.52 -6.04
CA ASP A 195 -3.53 0.82 -5.20
C ASP A 195 -3.48 -0.69 -5.50
N LEU A 196 -3.30 -1.10 -6.77
CA LEU A 196 -3.08 -2.50 -7.15
C LEU A 196 -1.82 -3.11 -6.52
N VAL A 197 -0.70 -2.39 -6.51
CA VAL A 197 0.55 -2.83 -5.86
C VAL A 197 0.32 -3.00 -4.35
N CYS A 198 -0.31 -2.03 -3.70
CA CYS A 198 -0.67 -2.09 -2.29
C CYS A 198 -1.56 -3.29 -1.98
N TRP A 199 -2.60 -3.50 -2.79
CA TRP A 199 -3.53 -4.63 -2.67
C TRP A 199 -2.80 -5.95 -2.79
N TYR A 200 -1.88 -6.08 -3.76
CA TYR A 200 -1.13 -7.32 -3.96
C TYR A 200 -0.22 -7.65 -2.77
N LEU A 201 0.50 -6.66 -2.25
CA LEU A 201 1.40 -6.83 -1.11
C LEU A 201 0.64 -7.16 0.18
N VAL A 202 -0.47 -6.47 0.46
CA VAL A 202 -1.34 -6.74 1.62
C VAL A 202 -1.93 -8.15 1.55
N ASN A 203 -2.47 -8.55 0.40
CA ASN A 203 -3.07 -9.89 0.25
C ASN A 203 -2.06 -11.03 0.37
N LYS A 204 -0.79 -10.79 0.05
CA LYS A 204 0.29 -11.76 0.24
C LYS A 204 0.88 -11.75 1.64
N ARG A 205 0.57 -10.75 2.47
CA ARG A 205 1.21 -10.48 3.77
C ARG A 205 2.74 -10.37 3.65
N ASP A 206 3.18 -9.75 2.57
CA ASP A 206 4.58 -9.73 2.11
C ASP A 206 5.06 -8.28 1.86
N ILE A 207 4.56 -7.31 2.64
CA ILE A 207 4.79 -5.87 2.40
C ILE A 207 6.29 -5.52 2.38
N PHE A 208 7.09 -6.15 3.26
CA PHE A 208 8.55 -5.96 3.36
C PHE A 208 9.38 -7.09 2.73
N SER A 209 8.75 -8.00 1.99
CA SER A 209 9.47 -9.13 1.40
C SER A 209 10.34 -8.66 0.24
N ASN A 210 11.66 -8.68 0.40
CA ASN A 210 12.61 -8.33 -0.69
C ASN A 210 12.32 -9.12 -1.96
N TYR A 211 12.04 -10.42 -1.84
CA TYR A 211 11.68 -11.26 -2.99
C TYR A 211 10.44 -10.70 -3.73
N ARG A 212 9.41 -10.28 -3.00
CA ARG A 212 8.17 -9.79 -3.59
C ARG A 212 8.33 -8.40 -4.17
N THR A 213 8.97 -7.49 -3.44
CA THR A 213 9.18 -6.11 -3.88
C THR A 213 10.12 -6.05 -5.09
N GLU A 214 11.25 -6.78 -5.06
CA GLU A 214 12.16 -6.92 -6.20
C GLU A 214 11.46 -7.57 -7.40
N GLY A 215 10.60 -8.57 -7.16
CA GLY A 215 9.79 -9.19 -8.20
C GLY A 215 8.90 -8.19 -8.94
N ILE A 216 8.20 -7.31 -8.20
CA ILE A 216 7.38 -6.25 -8.78
C ILE A 216 8.23 -5.23 -9.53
N ILE A 217 9.30 -4.73 -8.90
CA ILE A 217 10.20 -3.74 -9.51
C ILE A 217 10.81 -4.26 -10.81
N SER A 218 11.29 -5.50 -10.82
CA SER A 218 11.85 -6.13 -12.01
C SER A 218 10.80 -6.27 -13.10
N SER A 219 9.62 -6.76 -12.74
CA SER A 219 8.56 -7.06 -13.70
C SER A 219 7.97 -5.79 -14.30
N TRP A 220 7.56 -4.83 -13.47
CA TRP A 220 6.98 -3.57 -13.92
C TRP A 220 8.04 -2.65 -14.52
N GLY A 221 9.27 -2.68 -14.03
CA GLY A 221 10.39 -1.97 -14.67
C GLY A 221 10.68 -2.47 -16.09
N SER A 222 10.53 -3.78 -16.31
CA SER A 222 10.59 -4.34 -17.66
C SER A 222 9.43 -3.85 -18.54
N LEU A 223 8.21 -3.75 -17.98
CA LEU A 223 7.06 -3.21 -18.71
C LEU A 223 7.29 -1.75 -19.13
N CYS A 224 7.74 -0.88 -18.22
CA CYS A 224 8.01 0.54 -18.54
C CYS A 224 9.02 0.67 -19.67
N ARG A 225 10.15 -0.05 -19.57
CA ARG A 225 11.19 -0.02 -20.60
C ARG A 225 10.69 -0.55 -21.95
N ASN A 226 9.96 -1.67 -21.95
CA ASN A 226 9.48 -2.28 -23.19
C ASN A 226 8.46 -1.39 -23.91
N ILE A 227 7.47 -0.84 -23.20
CA ILE A 227 6.44 -0.01 -23.81
C ILE A 227 7.06 1.19 -24.55
N ILE A 228 8.03 1.87 -23.92
CA ILE A 228 8.71 3.02 -24.53
C ILE A 228 9.63 2.59 -25.69
N ASN A 229 10.36 1.48 -25.54
CA ASN A 229 11.25 0.98 -26.59
C ASN A 229 10.48 0.50 -27.82
N ASP A 230 9.35 -0.17 -27.66
CA ASP A 230 8.53 -0.63 -28.79
C ASP A 230 7.97 0.56 -29.60
N CYS A 231 7.50 1.60 -28.91
CA CYS A 231 7.10 2.86 -29.55
C CYS A 231 8.28 3.52 -30.28
N PHE A 232 9.48 3.44 -29.70
CA PHE A 232 10.69 4.03 -30.28
C PHE A 232 11.12 3.29 -31.53
N ASP A 233 11.14 1.97 -31.50
CA ASP A 233 11.47 1.11 -32.64
C ASP A 233 10.50 1.33 -33.79
N GLU A 234 9.21 1.51 -33.49
CA GLU A 234 8.22 1.84 -34.52
C GLU A 234 8.44 3.25 -35.11
N ALA A 235 8.81 4.24 -34.29
CA ALA A 235 9.18 5.56 -34.78
C ALA A 235 10.46 5.54 -35.65
N VAL A 236 11.42 4.65 -35.33
CA VAL A 236 12.61 4.42 -36.16
C VAL A 236 12.24 3.81 -37.51
N LYS A 237 11.41 2.76 -37.54
CA LYS A 237 10.96 2.13 -38.78
C LYS A 237 10.24 3.12 -39.71
N ASN A 238 9.48 4.04 -39.13
CA ASN A 238 8.73 5.06 -39.87
C ASN A 238 9.54 6.32 -40.20
N ASN A 239 10.84 6.38 -39.84
CA ASN A 239 11.70 7.57 -39.98
C ASN A 239 11.11 8.84 -39.33
N ASP A 240 10.38 8.68 -38.22
CA ASP A 240 9.76 9.78 -37.47
C ASP A 240 10.70 10.31 -36.37
N GLU A 241 11.68 11.14 -36.78
CA GLU A 241 12.64 11.76 -35.85
C GLU A 241 11.98 12.56 -34.71
N PRO A 242 10.91 13.36 -34.95
CA PRO A 242 10.20 14.05 -33.87
C PRO A 242 9.67 13.10 -32.78
N SER A 243 9.06 11.98 -33.17
CA SER A 243 8.55 10.98 -32.21
C SER A 243 9.69 10.27 -31.46
N GLN A 244 10.78 9.94 -32.15
CA GLN A 244 11.98 9.39 -31.52
C GLN A 244 12.52 10.32 -30.42
N GLN A 245 12.55 11.63 -30.66
CA GLN A 245 13.03 12.60 -29.67
C GLN A 245 12.10 12.68 -28.45
N LYS A 246 10.78 12.74 -28.65
CA LYS A 246 9.80 12.76 -27.55
C LYS A 246 9.92 11.53 -26.65
N LEU A 247 10.10 10.34 -27.24
CA LEU A 247 10.26 9.09 -26.49
C LEU A 247 11.58 9.06 -25.70
N LYS A 248 12.69 9.54 -26.29
CA LYS A 248 13.96 9.71 -25.58
C LYS A 248 13.84 10.66 -24.39
N ASP A 249 13.09 11.74 -24.54
CA ASP A 249 12.87 12.72 -23.46
C ASP A 249 12.00 12.12 -22.35
N CYS A 250 10.94 11.38 -22.70
CA CYS A 250 10.13 10.62 -21.74
C CYS A 250 10.97 9.58 -20.98
N TYR A 251 11.76 8.77 -21.69
CA TYR A 251 12.65 7.76 -21.11
C TYR A 251 13.62 8.37 -20.09
N LYS A 252 14.22 9.52 -20.40
CA LYS A 252 15.12 10.24 -19.50
C LYS A 252 14.40 10.88 -18.32
N ALA A 253 13.23 11.49 -18.54
CA ALA A 253 12.44 12.13 -17.50
C ALA A 253 12.02 11.13 -16.42
N ASN A 254 11.68 9.91 -16.84
CA ASN A 254 11.32 8.79 -15.96
C ASN A 254 12.52 8.01 -15.40
N LYS A 255 13.76 8.41 -15.74
CA LYS A 255 15.00 7.75 -15.28
C LYS A 255 15.00 6.24 -15.52
N LEU A 256 14.59 5.80 -16.71
CA LEU A 256 14.42 4.38 -17.00
C LEU A 256 15.71 3.55 -16.96
N ASP A 257 16.89 4.19 -17.06
CA ASP A 257 18.18 3.52 -16.85
C ASP A 257 18.37 3.10 -15.37
N ASP A 258 17.76 3.83 -14.44
CA ASP A 258 17.83 3.59 -12.99
C ASP A 258 16.59 2.87 -12.45
N ILE A 259 15.67 2.40 -13.30
CA ILE A 259 14.36 1.86 -12.84
C ILE A 259 14.50 0.67 -11.89
N TYR A 260 15.60 -0.08 -11.97
CA TYR A 260 15.88 -1.22 -11.09
C TYR A 260 16.64 -0.83 -9.80
N HIS A 261 17.01 0.45 -9.64
CA HIS A 261 17.59 0.97 -8.39
C HIS A 261 16.53 1.41 -7.38
N TYR A 262 15.27 1.48 -7.78
CA TYR A 262 14.16 1.74 -6.87
C TYR A 262 13.98 0.57 -5.90
N THR A 263 13.55 0.87 -4.68
CA THR A 263 13.29 -0.11 -3.62
C THR A 263 11.82 -0.19 -3.23
N ASN A 264 11.03 0.83 -3.58
CA ASN A 264 9.59 0.84 -3.39
C ASN A 264 8.87 0.54 -4.72
N PRO A 265 8.12 -0.57 -4.82
CA PRO A 265 7.35 -0.90 -6.02
C PRO A 265 6.36 0.17 -6.48
N GLN A 266 5.89 1.02 -5.55
CA GLN A 266 4.98 2.12 -5.86
C GLN A 266 5.63 3.20 -6.73
N ASP A 267 6.94 3.42 -6.60
CA ASP A 267 7.66 4.37 -7.44
C ASP A 267 7.68 3.89 -8.91
N VAL A 268 7.79 2.58 -9.13
CA VAL A 268 7.73 1.97 -10.46
C VAL A 268 6.31 2.02 -11.03
N ALA A 269 5.29 1.85 -10.18
CA ALA A 269 3.90 2.02 -10.57
C ALA A 269 3.59 3.48 -10.99
N ASP A 270 4.12 4.47 -10.28
CA ASP A 270 4.01 5.89 -10.65
C ASP A 270 4.66 6.17 -12.00
N ILE A 271 5.85 5.62 -12.26
CA ILE A 271 6.51 5.73 -13.57
C ILE A 271 5.62 5.13 -14.66
N LEU A 272 5.09 3.93 -14.46
CA LEU A 272 4.21 3.27 -15.43
C LEU A 272 2.97 4.11 -15.73
N MET A 273 2.29 4.65 -14.71
CA MET A 273 1.12 5.53 -14.91
C MET A 273 1.48 6.79 -15.70
N ASN A 274 2.61 7.44 -15.36
CA ASN A 274 3.09 8.63 -16.08
C ASN A 274 3.39 8.33 -17.57
N GLU A 275 3.96 7.17 -17.87
CA GLU A 275 4.20 6.73 -19.26
C GLU A 275 2.92 6.50 -20.02
N ILE A 276 1.95 5.83 -19.39
CA ILE A 276 0.66 5.57 -20.02
C ILE A 276 -0.04 6.89 -20.35
N ASP A 277 -0.02 7.86 -19.44
CA ASP A 277 -0.62 9.17 -19.67
C ASP A 277 0.11 9.93 -20.80
N PHE A 278 1.44 9.90 -20.82
CA PHE A 278 2.24 10.48 -21.90
C PHE A 278 1.87 9.88 -23.27
N LEU A 279 1.87 8.54 -23.39
CA LEU A 279 1.61 7.85 -24.65
C LEU A 279 0.17 8.04 -25.13
N ARG A 280 -0.80 8.09 -24.22
CA ARG A 280 -2.21 8.29 -24.57
C ARG A 280 -2.53 9.72 -25.02
N THR A 281 -1.81 10.70 -24.50
CA THR A 281 -2.07 12.13 -24.79
C THR A 281 -1.21 12.68 -25.92
N THR A 282 -0.22 11.90 -26.40
CA THR A 282 0.74 12.33 -27.42
C THR A 282 0.57 11.54 -28.71
N LYS A 283 0.28 12.25 -29.82
CA LYS A 283 0.29 11.64 -31.16
C LYS A 283 1.73 11.41 -31.65
N PRO A 284 2.02 10.30 -32.36
CA PRO A 284 1.08 9.24 -32.80
C PRO A 284 0.93 8.06 -31.81
N PHE A 285 1.50 8.12 -30.60
CA PHE A 285 1.58 6.99 -29.66
C PHE A 285 0.24 6.52 -29.11
N ASN A 286 -0.78 7.39 -29.12
CA ASN A 286 -2.14 7.03 -28.76
C ASN A 286 -2.69 5.92 -29.66
N ASP A 287 -2.25 5.85 -30.92
CA ASP A 287 -2.64 4.80 -31.86
C ASP A 287 -1.93 3.48 -31.51
N TYR A 288 -0.65 3.52 -31.12
CA TYR A 288 0.07 2.35 -30.58
C TYR A 288 -0.61 1.77 -29.34
N ILE A 289 -0.98 2.62 -28.36
CA ILE A 289 -1.70 2.16 -27.16
C ILE A 289 -3.05 1.56 -27.55
N SER A 290 -3.74 2.14 -28.54
CA SER A 290 -4.99 1.59 -29.05
C SER A 290 -4.77 0.22 -29.71
N ASP A 291 -3.72 0.05 -30.50
CA ASP A 291 -3.37 -1.23 -31.10
C ASP A 291 -2.98 -2.26 -30.03
N LEU A 292 -2.21 -1.87 -29.01
CA LEU A 292 -1.85 -2.75 -27.90
C LEU A 292 -3.08 -3.22 -27.10
N ILE A 293 -4.08 -2.34 -26.88
CA ILE A 293 -5.30 -2.64 -26.11
C ILE A 293 -6.40 -3.30 -26.94
N TYR A 294 -6.50 -3.05 -28.25
CA TYR A 294 -7.64 -3.46 -29.09
C TYR A 294 -7.29 -4.41 -30.24
N ASN A 295 -6.01 -4.64 -30.54
CA ASN A 295 -5.62 -5.60 -31.57
C ASN A 295 -5.94 -7.04 -31.11
N THR A 296 -6.97 -7.61 -31.71
CA THR A 296 -7.50 -8.95 -31.41
C THR A 296 -6.54 -10.11 -31.70
N SER A 297 -5.39 -9.85 -32.34
CA SER A 297 -4.31 -10.86 -32.49
C SER A 297 -3.45 -11.03 -31.23
N LEU A 298 -3.30 -9.96 -30.43
CA LEU A 298 -2.67 -9.98 -29.11
C LEU A 298 -3.70 -10.32 -28.01
N ILE A 299 -4.96 -9.98 -28.25
CA ILE A 299 -6.10 -10.24 -27.38
C ILE A 299 -6.85 -11.48 -27.85
N LYS A 300 -6.41 -12.64 -27.35
CA LYS A 300 -7.39 -13.54 -26.77
C LYS A 300 -7.45 -13.17 -25.31
N LYS A 301 -8.49 -12.44 -24.88
CA LYS A 301 -8.76 -12.25 -23.45
C LYS A 301 -8.73 -13.65 -22.82
N PRO A 302 -7.77 -14.00 -21.95
CA PRO A 302 -7.68 -15.38 -21.42
C PRO A 302 -8.90 -15.79 -20.59
N TRP A 303 -9.76 -14.81 -20.23
CA TRP A 303 -11.02 -14.95 -19.51
C TRP A 303 -12.27 -14.98 -20.42
N GLN A 304 -12.11 -15.06 -21.75
CA GLN A 304 -13.21 -15.32 -22.69
C GLN A 304 -13.47 -16.81 -22.97
N TYR A 305 -13.13 -17.68 -22.00
CA TYR A 305 -13.66 -19.04 -21.94
C TYR A 305 -14.71 -19.14 -20.83
#